data_AF-A0A392NL93-F1
#
_entry.id   AF-A0A392NL93-F1
#
_cell.length_a   1.000
_cell.length_b   1.000
_cell.length_c   1.000
_cell.angle_alpha   90.00
_cell.angle_beta   90.00
_cell.angle_gamma   90.00
#
_symmetry.space_group_name_H-M   'P 1'
#
loop_
_entity.id
_entity.type
_entity.pdbx_description
1 polymer ?
#
loop_
_entity_poly.entity_id
_entity_poly.type
_entity_poly.pdbx_seq_one_letter_code
_entity_poly.pdbx_strand_id
1 'polypeptide(L)'
;VAHIVARHAAELETRDHWIYFIHDMLNLFVTIDFDQRVLPLVPRLPFSRWLEMEADYIGLLLMAAAGYDPRCAPIVHEELEDLEESHNEFTLAGFLHTHPPGRKRAQALAQPKIMEEALILYNDARAKRGNES
;
A
#
# COMPACT_ATOMS: atom_id res chain seq x y z
N VAL A 1 6.99 -6.52 2.59
CA VAL A 1 6.51 -7.46 3.64
C VAL A 1 5.03 -7.25 3.95
N ALA A 2 4.57 -6.01 4.17
CA ALA A 2 3.17 -5.73 4.51
C ALA A 2 2.14 -6.30 3.51
N HIS A 3 2.36 -6.18 2.19
CA HIS A 3 1.47 -6.81 1.18
C HIS A 3 1.33 -8.34 1.31
N ILE A 4 2.39 -9.02 1.76
CA ILE A 4 2.38 -10.47 1.95
C ILE A 4 1.60 -10.81 3.23
N VAL A 5 1.82 -10.03 4.30
CA VAL A 5 1.08 -10.17 5.57
C VAL A 5 -0.42 -9.94 5.37
N ALA A 6 -0.77 -8.92 4.58
CA ALA A 6 -2.16 -8.60 4.22
C ALA A 6 -2.75 -9.55 3.15
N ARG A 7 -1.97 -10.52 2.64
CA ARG A 7 -2.39 -11.50 1.63
C ARG A 7 -2.92 -10.89 0.32
N HIS A 8 -2.51 -9.67 -0.02
CA HIS A 8 -2.99 -8.95 -1.20
C HIS A 8 -2.82 -9.75 -2.50
N ALA A 9 -1.77 -10.57 -2.64
CA ALA A 9 -1.58 -11.40 -3.84
C ALA A 9 -2.76 -12.39 -4.07
N ALA A 10 -3.25 -13.04 -3.01
CA ALA A 10 -4.36 -13.98 -3.11
C ALA A 10 -5.70 -13.28 -3.34
N GLU A 11 -5.86 -12.07 -2.81
CA GLU A 11 -7.05 -11.24 -3.01
C GLU A 11 -7.11 -10.69 -4.45
N LEU A 12 -5.97 -10.26 -4.99
CA LEU A 12 -5.83 -9.85 -6.40
C LEU A 12 -6.15 -11.02 -7.34
N GLU A 13 -5.60 -12.21 -7.08
CA GLU A 13 -5.85 -13.40 -7.92
C GLU A 13 -7.32 -13.84 -7.89
N THR A 14 -7.91 -13.90 -6.70
CA THR A 14 -9.34 -14.25 -6.56
C THR A 14 -10.21 -13.21 -7.26
N ARG A 15 -9.88 -11.92 -7.14
CA ARG A 15 -10.60 -10.84 -7.82
C ARG A 15 -10.49 -10.94 -9.33
N ASP A 16 -9.27 -11.08 -9.84
CA ASP A 16 -9.03 -11.13 -11.29
C ASP A 16 -9.77 -12.32 -11.89
N HIS A 17 -9.76 -13.47 -11.20
CA HIS A 17 -10.55 -14.63 -11.58
C HIS A 17 -12.05 -14.32 -11.69
N TRP A 18 -12.65 -13.63 -10.71
CA TRP A 18 -14.06 -13.23 -10.76
C TRP A 18 -14.35 -12.21 -11.86
N ILE A 19 -13.45 -11.25 -12.11
CA ILE A 19 -13.61 -10.25 -13.17
C ILE A 19 -13.58 -10.95 -14.54
N TYR A 20 -12.64 -11.87 -14.77
CA TYR A 20 -12.56 -12.65 -16.01
C TYR A 20 -13.78 -13.56 -16.18
N PHE A 21 -14.27 -14.17 -15.10
CA PHE A 21 -15.48 -14.99 -15.14
C PHE A 21 -16.72 -14.19 -15.56
N ILE A 22 -16.89 -12.98 -15.00
CA ILE A 22 -17.99 -12.08 -15.35
C ILE A 22 -17.83 -11.57 -16.79
N HIS A 23 -16.61 -11.24 -17.20
CA HIS A 23 -16.30 -10.81 -18.56
C HIS A 23 -16.63 -11.90 -19.59
N ASP A 24 -16.20 -13.14 -19.36
CA ASP A 24 -16.47 -14.28 -20.24
C ASP A 24 -17.99 -14.56 -20.36
N MET A 25 -18.70 -14.48 -19.23
CA MET A 25 -20.17 -14.57 -19.20
C MET A 25 -20.86 -13.44 -20.01
N LEU A 26 -20.37 -12.20 -19.93
CA LEU A 26 -20.92 -11.07 -20.68
C LEU A 26 -20.57 -11.13 -22.17
N ASN A 27 -19.40 -11.63 -22.51
CA ASN A 27 -18.94 -11.83 -23.88
C ASN A 27 -19.80 -12.81 -24.68
N LEU A 28 -20.56 -13.68 -24.00
CA LEU A 28 -21.58 -14.53 -24.64
C LEU A 28 -22.72 -13.70 -25.27
N PHE A 29 -22.96 -12.48 -24.77
CA PHE A 29 -24.08 -11.61 -25.20
C PHE A 29 -23.61 -10.36 -25.93
N VAL A 30 -22.47 -9.78 -25.54
CA VAL A 30 -21.91 -8.56 -26.13
C VAL A 30 -20.39 -8.66 -26.16
N THR A 31 -19.76 -8.49 -27.32
CA THR A 31 -18.29 -8.49 -27.43
C THR A 31 -17.71 -7.22 -26.83
N ILE A 32 -17.04 -7.35 -25.69
CA ILE A 32 -16.30 -6.27 -25.04
C ILE A 32 -14.80 -6.56 -25.16
N ASP A 33 -14.06 -5.65 -25.81
CA ASP A 33 -12.59 -5.68 -25.87
C ASP A 33 -11.98 -5.35 -24.50
N PHE A 34 -11.92 -6.36 -23.64
CA PHE A 34 -11.57 -6.23 -22.22
C PHE A 34 -10.12 -5.81 -22.00
N ASP A 35 -9.19 -6.39 -22.77
CA ASP A 35 -7.76 -6.11 -22.62
C ASP A 35 -7.43 -4.64 -22.87
N GLN A 36 -8.13 -3.99 -23.81
CA GLN A 36 -7.87 -2.61 -24.18
C GLN A 36 -8.70 -1.60 -23.36
N ARG A 37 -9.87 -2.00 -22.83
CA ARG A 37 -10.81 -1.08 -22.19
C ARG A 37 -10.89 -1.21 -20.68
N VAL A 38 -10.72 -2.41 -20.14
CA VAL A 38 -10.97 -2.70 -18.72
C VAL A 38 -9.67 -2.84 -17.94
N LEU A 39 -8.68 -3.54 -18.49
CA LEU A 39 -7.38 -3.76 -17.85
C LEU A 39 -6.69 -2.45 -17.37
N PRO A 40 -6.66 -1.36 -18.15
CA PRO A 40 -6.06 -0.09 -17.72
C PRO A 40 -6.80 0.62 -16.57
N LEU A 41 -8.06 0.24 -16.29
CA LEU A 41 -8.88 0.85 -15.25
C LEU A 41 -8.71 0.16 -13.89
N VAL A 42 -8.33 -1.12 -13.87
CA VAL A 42 -8.12 -1.93 -12.66
C VAL A 42 -7.22 -1.22 -11.62
N PRO A 43 -6.03 -0.70 -11.96
CA PRO A 43 -5.18 0.00 -10.98
C PRO A 43 -5.77 1.32 -10.48
N ARG A 44 -6.72 1.92 -11.22
CA ARG A 44 -7.40 3.18 -10.86
C ARG A 44 -8.64 2.97 -9.99
N LEU A 45 -9.08 1.73 -9.81
CA LEU A 45 -10.24 1.42 -8.98
C LEU A 45 -9.98 1.78 -7.51
N PRO A 46 -11.02 2.19 -6.76
CA PRO A 46 -10.89 2.58 -5.36
C PRO A 46 -10.34 1.44 -4.48
N PHE A 47 -10.58 0.19 -4.85
CA PHE A 47 -10.06 -0.99 -4.15
C PHE A 47 -8.53 -1.09 -4.19
N SER A 48 -7.90 -0.74 -5.32
CA SER A 48 -6.44 -0.69 -5.44
C SER A 48 -5.85 0.25 -4.38
N ARG A 49 -6.47 1.42 -4.20
CA ARG A 49 -6.05 2.41 -3.19
C ARG A 49 -6.28 1.93 -1.76
N TRP A 50 -7.28 1.09 -1.52
CA TRP A 50 -7.55 0.54 -0.20
C TRP A 50 -6.47 -0.47 0.21
N LEU A 51 -6.06 -1.36 -0.70
CA LEU A 51 -4.97 -2.32 -0.45
C LEU A 51 -3.65 -1.62 -0.12
N GLU A 52 -3.35 -0.53 -0.82
CA GLU A 52 -2.18 0.30 -0.51
C GLU A 52 -2.22 0.88 0.91
N MET A 53 -3.37 1.42 1.31
CA MET A 53 -3.57 1.98 2.63
C MET A 53 -3.43 0.93 3.74
N GLU A 54 -3.93 -0.28 3.52
CA GLU A 54 -3.77 -1.39 4.46
C GLU A 54 -2.31 -1.84 4.56
N ALA A 55 -1.61 -1.94 3.43
CA ALA A 55 -0.19 -2.26 3.41
C ALA A 55 0.64 -1.20 4.14
N ASP A 56 0.36 0.08 3.94
CA ASP A 56 1.06 1.17 4.63
C ASP A 56 0.83 1.14 6.14
N TYR A 57 -0.42 0.90 6.58
CA TYR A 57 -0.77 0.78 7.98
C TYR A 57 -0.04 -0.38 8.66
N ILE A 58 -0.08 -1.57 8.07
CA ILE A 58 0.65 -2.74 8.59
C ILE A 58 2.16 -2.49 8.58
N GLY A 59 2.67 -1.84 7.52
CA GLY A 59 4.08 -1.46 7.42
C GLY A 59 4.51 -0.54 8.55
N LEU A 60 3.70 0.47 8.89
CA LEU A 60 3.94 1.39 10.01
C LEU A 60 4.03 0.65 11.35
N LEU A 61 3.07 -0.24 11.62
CA LEU A 61 3.05 -1.02 12.87
C LEU A 61 4.26 -1.96 12.96
N LEU A 62 4.66 -2.58 11.84
CA LEU A 62 5.85 -3.44 11.80
C LEU A 62 7.14 -2.65 12.05
N MET A 63 7.28 -1.45 11.47
CA MET A 63 8.42 -0.57 11.74
C MET A 63 8.48 -0.18 13.21
N ALA A 64 7.34 0.21 13.79
CA ALA A 64 7.24 0.50 15.21
C ALA A 64 7.59 -0.70 16.10
N ALA A 65 7.10 -1.90 15.77
CA ALA A 65 7.39 -3.12 16.52
C ALA A 65 8.86 -3.55 16.41
N ALA A 66 9.51 -3.29 15.28
CA ALA A 66 10.97 -3.43 15.13
C ALA A 66 11.74 -2.31 15.86
N GLY A 67 11.00 -1.32 16.36
CA GLY A 67 11.47 -0.22 17.18
C GLY A 67 12.18 0.88 16.39
N TYR A 68 11.74 1.10 15.15
CA TYR A 68 11.97 2.34 14.41
C TYR A 68 10.90 3.38 14.78
N ASP A 69 11.25 4.67 14.73
CA ASP A 69 10.30 5.75 15.05
C ASP A 69 9.20 5.83 13.97
N PRO A 70 7.91 5.58 14.32
CA PRO A 70 6.82 5.61 13.35
C PRO A 70 6.56 7.01 12.77
N ARG A 71 7.04 8.08 13.42
CA ARG A 71 6.86 9.47 12.95
C ARG A 71 7.64 9.76 11.66
N CYS A 72 8.66 8.96 11.36
CA CYS A 72 9.43 9.10 10.13
C CYS A 72 8.67 8.61 8.90
N ALA A 73 7.70 7.69 9.06
CA ALA A 73 7.04 7.06 7.92
C ALA A 73 6.25 8.06 7.04
N PRO A 74 5.39 8.95 7.58
CA PRO A 74 4.71 9.95 6.75
C PRO A 74 5.68 10.87 6.01
N ILE A 75 6.78 11.26 6.65
CA ILE A 75 7.82 12.15 6.08
C ILE A 75 8.47 11.49 4.87
N VAL A 76 8.86 10.21 5.00
CA VAL A 76 9.44 9.45 3.89
C VAL A 76 8.45 9.35 2.73
N HIS A 77 7.15 9.14 2.98
CA HIS A 77 6.15 9.12 1.91
C HIS A 77 5.98 10.47 1.21
N GLU A 78 6.06 11.59 1.94
CA GLU A 78 6.02 12.94 1.36
C GLU A 78 7.28 13.22 0.52
N GLU A 79 8.47 12.90 1.04
CA GLU A 79 9.72 13.05 0.31
C GLU A 79 9.77 12.18 -0.96
N LEU A 80 9.21 10.97 -0.91
CA LEU A 80 9.11 10.10 -2.09
C LEU A 80 8.21 10.68 -3.20
N GLU A 81 7.12 11.35 -2.85
CA GLU A 81 6.23 12.01 -3.82
C GLU A 81 6.90 13.24 -4.44
N ASP A 82 7.58 14.05 -3.62
CA ASP A 82 8.33 15.20 -4.14
C ASP A 82 9.47 14.75 -5.08
N LEU A 83 10.09 13.60 -4.81
CA LEU A 83 11.09 12.99 -5.69
C LEU A 83 10.47 12.46 -7.01
N GLU A 84 9.28 11.88 -6.96
CA GLU A 84 8.54 11.46 -8.17
C GLU A 84 8.20 12.67 -9.06
N GLU A 85 7.71 13.77 -8.48
CA GLU A 85 7.41 15.02 -9.19
C GLU A 85 8.68 15.62 -9.85
N SER A 86 9.86 15.37 -9.27
CA SER A 86 11.15 15.88 -9.77
C SER A 86 11.77 15.10 -10.94
N HIS A 87 11.12 14.04 -11.45
CA HIS A 87 11.57 13.22 -12.59
C HIS A 87 12.97 12.59 -12.45
N ASN A 88 13.48 12.39 -11.23
CA ASN A 88 14.74 11.66 -11.03
C ASN A 88 14.48 10.15 -11.00
N GLU A 89 14.61 9.51 -12.17
CA GLU A 89 14.69 8.06 -12.34
C GLU A 89 15.85 7.48 -11.53
N PHE A 90 15.62 7.04 -10.29
CA PHE A 90 16.56 6.09 -9.70
C PHE A 90 15.88 5.07 -8.78
N THR A 91 15.94 3.81 -9.23
CA THR A 91 15.72 2.54 -8.49
C THR A 91 14.36 2.26 -7.84
N LEU A 92 13.51 3.25 -7.57
CA LEU A 92 12.14 3.03 -7.08
C LEU A 92 11.09 3.00 -8.21
N ALA A 93 11.52 3.19 -9.45
CA ALA A 93 10.65 3.38 -10.61
C ALA A 93 9.62 2.26 -10.82
N GLY A 94 10.00 0.99 -10.62
CA GLY A 94 9.08 -0.14 -10.77
C GLY A 94 8.02 -0.23 -9.67
N PHE A 95 8.43 -0.02 -8.41
CA PHE A 95 7.52 -0.04 -7.27
C PHE A 95 6.58 1.17 -7.28
N LEU A 96 7.09 2.38 -7.56
CA LEU A 96 6.25 3.57 -7.70
C LEU A 96 5.30 3.49 -8.90
N HIS A 97 5.70 2.81 -10.00
CA HIS A 97 4.81 2.61 -11.16
C HIS A 97 3.56 1.81 -10.78
N THR A 98 3.74 0.77 -9.98
CA THR A 98 2.65 -0.10 -9.54
C THR A 98 1.93 0.45 -8.30
N HIS A 99 2.63 1.23 -7.49
CA HIS A 99 2.19 1.75 -6.21
C HIS A 99 2.60 3.22 -6.07
N PRO A 100 1.88 4.15 -6.71
CA PRO A 100 2.23 5.56 -6.63
C PRO A 100 2.18 6.03 -5.16
N PRO A 101 3.20 6.78 -4.70
CA PRO A 101 3.14 7.46 -3.43
C PRO A 101 2.02 8.51 -3.49
N GLY A 102 1.59 9.01 -2.34
CA GLY A 102 0.59 10.06 -2.34
C GLY A 102 0.40 10.72 -1.00
N ARG A 103 0.28 12.05 -1.00
CA ARG A 103 0.15 12.92 0.16
C ARG A 103 -1.02 12.50 1.02
N LYS A 104 -2.08 11.97 0.39
CA LYS A 104 -3.25 11.40 1.09
C LYS A 104 -2.92 10.16 1.92
N ARG A 105 -2.01 9.29 1.45
CA ARG A 105 -1.55 8.10 2.19
C ARG A 105 -0.66 8.51 3.36
N ALA A 106 0.27 9.43 3.13
CA ALA A 106 1.10 10.01 4.20
C ALA A 106 0.25 10.67 5.29
N GLN A 107 -0.71 11.51 4.90
CA GLN A 107 -1.67 12.14 5.83
C GLN A 107 -2.52 11.12 6.57
N ALA A 108 -2.91 10.03 5.91
CA ALA A 108 -3.66 8.97 6.56
C ALA A 108 -2.83 8.24 7.62
N LEU A 109 -1.54 7.97 7.37
CA LEU A 109 -0.63 7.43 8.38
C LEU A 109 -0.35 8.41 9.53
N ALA A 110 -0.35 9.72 9.23
CA ALA A 110 -0.18 10.76 10.23
C ALA A 110 -1.42 10.99 11.12
N GLN A 111 -2.54 10.29 10.87
CA GLN A 111 -3.74 10.44 11.69
C GLN A 111 -3.43 10.09 13.16
N PRO A 112 -3.91 10.89 14.14
CA PRO A 112 -3.59 10.71 15.55
C PRO A 112 -3.82 9.30 16.06
N LYS A 113 -4.93 8.68 15.66
CA LYS A 113 -5.30 7.32 16.08
C LYS A 113 -4.30 6.26 15.62
N ILE A 114 -3.87 6.32 14.36
CA ILE A 114 -2.92 5.37 13.78
C ILE A 114 -1.52 5.60 14.37
N MET A 115 -1.12 6.86 14.50
CA MET A 115 0.17 7.23 15.06
C MET A 115 0.28 6.85 16.54
N GLU A 116 -0.78 7.02 17.32
CA GLU A 116 -0.83 6.61 18.73
C GLU A 116 -0.62 5.11 18.89
N GLU A 117 -1.31 4.29 18.09
CA GLU A 117 -1.14 2.83 18.08
C GLU A 117 0.29 2.42 17.72
N ALA A 118 0.87 3.02 16.68
CA ALA A 118 2.25 2.77 16.31
C ALA A 118 3.23 3.20 17.41
N LEU A 119 2.99 4.34 18.08
CA LEU A 119 3.84 4.81 19.17
C LEU A 119 3.79 3.88 20.40
N ILE A 120 2.65 3.28 20.70
CA ILE A 120 2.53 2.28 21.76
C ILE A 120 3.45 1.09 21.47
N LEU A 121 3.40 0.55 20.24
CA LEU A 121 4.28 -0.54 19.82
C LEU A 121 5.77 -0.16 19.85
N TYR A 122 6.10 1.04 19.39
CA TYR A 122 7.46 1.57 19.42
C TYR A 122 8.02 1.68 20.85
N ASN A 123 7.22 2.20 21.78
CA ASN A 123 7.62 2.33 23.17
C ASN A 123 7.79 0.97 23.85
N ASP A 124 6.89 0.02 23.59
CA ASP A 124 7.00 -1.35 24.11
C ASP A 124 8.26 -2.06 23.58
N ALA A 125 8.53 -1.96 22.27
CA ALA A 125 9.74 -2.50 21.65
C ALA A 125 11.02 -1.88 22.24
N ARG A 126 11.00 -0.57 22.54
CA ARG A 126 12.13 0.12 23.17
C ARG A 126 12.32 -0.29 24.63
N ALA A 127 11.24 -0.44 25.40
CA ALA A 127 11.30 -0.88 26.79
C ALA A 127 11.88 -2.30 26.93
N LYS A 128 11.49 -3.21 26.02
CA LYS A 128 12.05 -4.57 25.98
C LYS A 128 13.56 -4.57 25.72
N ARG A 129 14.03 -3.79 24.73
CA ARG A 129 15.48 -3.68 24.44
C ARG A 129 16.29 -3.08 25.58
N GLY A 130 15.72 -2.14 26.35
CA GLY A 130 16.40 -1.55 27.51
C GLY A 130 16.54 -2.48 28.72
N ASN A 131 15.75 -3.57 28.78
CA ASN A 131 15.81 -4.56 29.85
C ASN A 131 16.75 -5.74 29.51
N GLU A 132 17.26 -5.82 28.28
CA GLU A 132 18.17 -6.87 27.80
C GLU A 132 19.65 -6.44 27.81
N SER A 133 19.93 -5.20 28.24
CA SER A 133 21.27 -4.59 28.33
C SER A 133 21.65 -4.26 29.77
#